data_AF-A0A1W9UAR9-F1
#
_entry.id   AF-A0A1W9UAR9-F1
#
_cell.length_a   1.000
_cell.length_b   1.000
_cell.length_c   1.000
_cell.angle_alpha   90.00
_cell.angle_beta   90.00
_cell.angle_gamma   90.00
#
_symmetry.space_group_name_H-M   'P 1'
#
loop_
_entity.id
_entity.type
_entity.pdbx_description
1 polymer ?
#
loop_
_entity_poly.entity_id
_entity_poly.type
_entity_poly.pdbx_seq_one_letter_code
_entity_poly.pdbx_strand_id
1 'polypeptide(L)'
;MIKSRTLSWILSGFLVVCTLAGCSVDRWAGVEAGEYIVARAPAAGQAIRGLEIDRDTHVAVFTLADGSEIIASFAPRDRTEWPSGCPANIGSTRMEVLDIEGESLDIGAVTFSDPILVRDCPPDPVQVILRSDGAIGGAGGACAHPNGCIFFRSGATPAPLPRSMKGYELYGWYAQQE
;
A
#
# COMPACT_ATOMS: atom_id res chain seq x y z
N MET A 1 0.01 -2.10 -68.46
CA MET A 1 -0.42 -3.17 -67.54
C MET A 1 0.81 -3.91 -67.02
N ILE A 2 1.40 -3.49 -65.91
CA ILE A 2 2.51 -4.18 -65.24
C ILE A 2 2.24 -4.20 -63.73
N LYS A 3 1.92 -5.40 -63.25
CA LYS A 3 2.14 -6.01 -61.92
C LYS A 3 1.99 -5.15 -60.65
N SER A 4 0.73 -5.07 -60.19
CA SER A 4 0.36 -4.89 -58.77
C SER A 4 0.51 -6.21 -57.99
N ARG A 5 1.75 -6.67 -57.73
CA ARG A 5 1.96 -7.95 -56.99
C ARG A 5 3.10 -7.96 -55.96
N THR A 6 3.72 -6.84 -55.62
CA THR A 6 4.84 -6.80 -54.66
C THR A 6 4.52 -6.09 -53.33
N LEU A 7 3.39 -5.39 -53.22
CA LEU A 7 3.07 -4.62 -52.01
C LEU A 7 2.47 -5.47 -50.87
N SER A 8 2.00 -6.68 -51.16
CA SER A 8 1.24 -7.49 -50.18
C SER A 8 2.12 -8.27 -49.19
N TRP A 9 3.42 -8.44 -49.47
CA TRP A 9 4.27 -9.31 -48.64
C TRP A 9 5.01 -8.57 -47.52
N ILE A 10 5.14 -7.24 -47.60
CA ILE A 10 5.83 -6.44 -46.56
C ILE A 10 4.88 -6.13 -45.39
N LEU A 11 3.57 -6.05 -45.64
CA LEU A 11 2.57 -5.81 -44.58
C LEU A 11 2.30 -7.03 -43.68
N SER A 12 2.54 -8.26 -44.16
CA SER A 12 2.34 -9.47 -43.34
C SER A 12 3.51 -9.81 -42.41
N GLY A 13 4.69 -9.23 -42.62
CA GLY A 13 5.86 -9.44 -41.74
C GLY A 13 5.84 -8.57 -40.48
N PHE A 14 5.23 -7.39 -40.54
CA PHE A 14 5.25 -6.43 -39.43
C PHE A 14 4.19 -6.72 -38.36
N LEU A 15 3.12 -7.43 -38.71
CA LEU A 15 1.99 -7.71 -37.81
C LEU A 15 2.26 -8.88 -36.84
N VAL A 16 3.29 -9.69 -37.10
CA VAL A 16 3.66 -10.85 -36.26
C VAL A 16 4.70 -10.48 -35.18
N VAL A 17 5.39 -9.34 -35.30
CA VAL A 17 6.40 -8.92 -34.31
C VAL A 17 5.76 -8.28 -33.07
N CYS A 18 4.56 -7.70 -33.19
CA CYS A 18 3.88 -7.07 -32.05
C CYS A 18 3.17 -8.05 -31.10
N THR A 19 3.03 -9.34 -31.44
CA THR A 19 2.36 -10.34 -30.57
C THR A 19 3.31 -11.07 -29.62
N LEU A 20 4.63 -10.85 -29.75
CA LEU A 20 5.65 -11.43 -28.86
C LEU A 20 6.22 -10.45 -27.83
N ALA A 21 5.82 -9.17 -27.89
CA ALA A 21 6.04 -8.25 -26.78
C ALA A 21 5.02 -8.60 -25.68
N GLY A 22 5.39 -9.55 -24.81
CA GLY A 22 4.61 -9.86 -23.62
C GLY A 22 4.36 -8.58 -22.83
N CYS A 23 3.12 -8.10 -22.84
CA CYS A 23 2.65 -7.09 -21.91
C CYS A 23 2.77 -7.67 -20.50
N SER A 24 3.92 -7.47 -19.83
CA SER A 24 3.99 -7.65 -18.38
C SER A 24 3.08 -6.58 -17.78
N VAL A 25 1.85 -6.98 -17.43
CA VAL A 25 0.92 -6.14 -16.70
C VAL A 25 1.31 -6.18 -15.23
N ASP A 26 2.39 -5.47 -14.89
CA ASP A 26 2.75 -5.22 -13.50
C ASP A 26 1.56 -4.54 -12.82
N ARG A 27 1.13 -5.10 -11.68
CA ARG A 27 0.10 -4.51 -10.82
C ARG A 27 0.76 -3.59 -9.81
N TRP A 28 0.00 -2.67 -9.25
CA TRP A 28 0.52 -1.68 -8.31
C TRP A 28 -0.40 -1.62 -7.10
N ALA A 29 0.15 -1.84 -5.92
CA ALA A 29 -0.56 -1.79 -4.66
C ALA A 29 -0.05 -0.59 -3.85
N GLY A 30 -0.92 0.41 -3.70
CA GLY A 30 -0.65 1.59 -2.90
C GLY A 30 -1.03 1.42 -1.44
N VAL A 31 -0.42 2.22 -0.59
CA VAL A 31 -0.88 2.49 0.78
C VAL A 31 -1.98 3.55 0.70
N GLU A 32 -3.17 3.20 1.18
CA GLU A 32 -4.32 4.09 1.17
C GLU A 32 -4.30 5.01 2.41
N ALA A 33 -5.01 6.14 2.34
CA ALA A 33 -5.26 6.95 3.52
C ALA A 33 -6.31 6.28 4.42
N GLY A 34 -6.26 6.57 5.72
CA GLY A 34 -7.26 6.15 6.70
C GLY A 34 -6.69 5.36 7.87
N GLU A 35 -7.60 4.73 8.60
CA GLU A 35 -7.31 4.04 9.86
C GLU A 35 -6.97 2.56 9.64
N TYR A 36 -5.92 2.14 10.33
CA TYR A 36 -5.39 0.80 10.34
C TYR A 36 -5.27 0.30 11.77
N ILE A 37 -5.61 -0.98 11.97
CA ILE A 37 -5.51 -1.66 13.26
C ILE A 37 -4.46 -2.75 13.21
N VAL A 38 -3.78 -2.98 14.33
CA VAL A 38 -2.73 -4.00 14.43
C VAL A 38 -3.35 -5.38 14.19
N ALA A 39 -2.87 -6.05 13.14
CA ALA A 39 -3.21 -7.43 12.80
C ALA A 39 -2.24 -8.43 13.45
N ARG A 40 -0.95 -8.08 13.48
CA ARG A 40 0.11 -8.89 14.10
C ARG A 40 1.27 -7.99 14.51
N ALA A 41 1.81 -8.21 15.69
CA ALA A 41 3.04 -7.57 16.16
C ALA A 41 3.88 -8.57 16.97
N PRO A 42 5.22 -8.44 16.99
CA PRO A 42 6.04 -9.13 17.98
C PRO A 42 5.67 -8.67 19.39
N ALA A 43 6.03 -9.44 20.42
CA ALA A 43 5.73 -9.12 21.82
C ALA A 43 6.20 -7.70 22.22
N ALA A 44 7.39 -7.31 21.78
CA ALA A 44 7.95 -5.99 22.03
C ALA A 44 7.18 -4.85 21.33
N GLY A 45 6.42 -5.16 20.26
CA GLY A 45 5.57 -4.22 19.51
C GLY A 45 4.11 -4.19 19.99
N GLN A 46 3.74 -4.87 21.08
CA GLN A 46 2.38 -4.82 21.63
C GLN A 46 2.00 -3.44 22.21
N ALA A 47 2.97 -2.54 22.31
CA ALA A 47 2.75 -1.15 22.70
C ALA A 47 1.94 -0.35 21.66
N ILE A 48 1.78 -0.83 20.42
CA ILE A 48 0.98 -0.15 19.40
C ILE A 48 -0.46 -0.69 19.31
N ARG A 49 -1.41 0.21 19.04
CA ARG A 49 -2.84 -0.10 18.86
C ARG A 49 -3.33 0.16 17.46
N GLY A 50 -2.87 1.26 16.86
CA GLY A 50 -3.37 1.70 15.57
C GLY A 50 -2.35 2.53 14.81
N LEU A 51 -2.68 2.75 13.55
CA LEU A 51 -1.97 3.59 12.62
C LEU A 51 -3.02 4.36 11.81
N GLU A 52 -2.90 5.68 11.74
CA GLU A 52 -3.63 6.51 10.79
C GLU A 52 -2.65 7.04 9.74
N ILE A 53 -3.04 7.03 8.47
CA ILE A 53 -2.26 7.58 7.37
C ILE A 53 -3.03 8.72 6.73
N ASP A 54 -2.47 9.93 6.80
CA ASP A 54 -2.94 11.10 6.09
C ASP A 54 -2.03 11.39 4.89
N ARG A 55 -2.58 11.20 3.68
CA ARG A 55 -1.90 11.45 2.41
C ARG A 55 -1.91 12.91 1.98
N ASP A 56 -2.82 13.72 2.50
CA ASP A 56 -2.87 15.15 2.18
C ASP A 56 -1.73 15.87 2.91
N THR A 57 -1.48 15.50 4.17
CA THR A 57 -0.44 16.12 5.01
C THR A 57 0.87 15.33 5.07
N HIS A 58 0.91 14.12 4.49
CA HIS A 58 2.07 13.21 4.53
C HIS A 58 2.50 12.85 5.96
N VAL A 59 1.51 12.52 6.80
CA VAL A 59 1.71 12.19 8.21
C VAL A 59 1.14 10.82 8.54
N ALA A 60 1.93 10.02 9.25
CA ALA A 60 1.51 8.79 9.91
C ALA A 60 1.38 9.02 11.42
N VAL A 61 0.24 8.66 11.99
CA VAL A 61 -0.01 8.75 13.43
C VAL A 61 -0.09 7.34 14.00
N PHE A 62 0.83 7.00 14.88
CA PHE A 62 0.86 5.71 15.58
C PHE A 62 0.25 5.88 16.97
N THR A 63 -0.90 5.25 17.21
CA THR A 63 -1.55 5.26 18.53
C THR A 63 -0.99 4.14 19.39
N LEU A 64 -0.47 4.47 20.57
CA LEU A 64 0.08 3.53 21.53
C LEU A 64 -1.00 2.99 22.49
N ALA A 65 -0.66 1.92 23.22
CA ALA A 65 -1.55 1.22 24.13
C ALA A 65 -1.93 2.02 25.38
N ASP A 66 -1.13 3.03 25.73
CA ASP A 66 -1.40 4.00 26.79
C ASP A 66 -2.22 5.21 26.31
N GLY A 67 -2.57 5.26 25.02
CA GLY A 67 -3.32 6.35 24.40
C GLY A 67 -2.46 7.53 23.94
N SER A 68 -1.14 7.47 24.12
CA SER A 68 -0.24 8.46 23.52
C SER A 68 -0.08 8.23 22.01
N GLU A 69 0.36 9.27 21.30
CA GLU A 69 0.53 9.25 19.84
C GLU A 69 1.96 9.59 19.46
N ILE A 70 2.49 8.86 18.48
CA ILE A 70 3.72 9.22 17.77
C ILE A 70 3.31 9.72 16.40
N ILE A 71 3.64 10.98 16.10
CA ILE A 71 3.36 11.63 14.83
C ILE A 71 4.66 11.65 14.02
N ALA A 72 4.66 11.04 12.84
CA ALA A 72 5.82 10.99 11.97
C ALA A 72 5.45 11.41 10.55
N SER A 73 6.27 12.27 9.94
CA SER A 73 6.16 12.60 8.53
C SER A 73 6.61 11.43 7.67
N PHE A 74 6.13 11.33 6.43
CA PHE A 74 6.62 10.34 5.47
C PHE A 74 6.79 10.89 4.06
N ALA A 75 7.68 10.25 3.29
CA ALA A 75 7.87 10.49 1.86
C ALA A 75 7.56 9.21 1.06
N PRO A 76 6.62 9.23 0.10
CA PRO A 76 6.42 8.09 -0.80
C PRO A 76 7.62 7.93 -1.75
N ARG A 77 8.10 6.69 -1.93
CA ARG A 77 9.13 6.41 -2.94
C ARG A 77 8.61 6.58 -4.36
N ASP A 78 9.51 6.91 -5.28
CA ASP A 78 9.18 6.93 -6.70
C ASP A 78 8.64 5.57 -7.13
N ARG A 79 7.62 5.59 -7.98
CA ARG A 79 6.93 4.38 -8.41
C ARG A 79 7.86 3.39 -9.10
N THR A 80 8.92 3.86 -9.77
CA THR A 80 9.92 2.97 -10.41
C THR A 80 10.76 2.18 -9.41
N GLU A 81 10.81 2.63 -8.15
CA GLU A 81 11.57 2.00 -7.06
C GLU A 81 10.74 1.00 -6.25
N TRP A 82 9.44 0.87 -6.53
CA TRP A 82 8.58 -0.03 -5.77
C TRP A 82 9.01 -1.49 -5.96
N PRO A 83 9.29 -2.21 -4.85
CA PRO A 83 9.71 -3.60 -4.91
C PRO A 83 8.59 -4.49 -5.47
N SER A 84 8.98 -5.53 -6.20
CA SER A 84 8.07 -6.60 -6.62
C SER A 84 7.74 -7.49 -5.43
N GLY A 85 6.46 -7.62 -5.10
CA GLY A 85 5.95 -8.38 -3.95
C GLY A 85 5.60 -9.83 -4.27
N CYS A 86 4.55 -10.05 -5.09
CA CYS A 86 4.11 -11.37 -5.55
C CYS A 86 3.07 -11.32 -6.69
N PRO A 87 2.94 -12.41 -7.48
CA PRO A 87 3.86 -13.55 -7.58
C PRO A 87 5.09 -13.22 -8.45
N ALA A 88 6.16 -14.02 -8.33
CA ALA A 88 7.49 -13.74 -8.90
C ALA A 88 7.68 -14.09 -10.39
N ASN A 89 6.65 -14.61 -11.08
CA ASN A 89 6.84 -15.25 -12.38
C ASN A 89 6.25 -14.48 -13.58
N ILE A 90 5.02 -13.95 -13.50
CA ILE A 90 4.36 -13.15 -14.56
C ILE A 90 3.36 -12.18 -13.90
N GLY A 91 3.47 -10.86 -14.15
CA GLY A 91 2.54 -9.85 -13.62
C GLY A 91 2.69 -9.61 -12.11
N SER A 92 3.89 -9.27 -11.66
CA SER A 92 4.17 -9.01 -10.25
C SER A 92 3.42 -7.78 -9.75
N THR A 93 2.92 -7.85 -8.51
CA THR A 93 2.39 -6.67 -7.82
C THR A 93 3.56 -5.90 -7.22
N ARG A 94 3.74 -4.65 -7.65
CA ARG A 94 4.65 -3.66 -7.09
C ARG A 94 4.03 -3.05 -5.84
N MET A 95 4.81 -2.95 -4.78
CA MET A 95 4.36 -2.55 -3.44
C MET A 95 4.84 -1.13 -3.13
N GLU A 96 3.93 -0.23 -2.78
CA GLU A 96 4.31 1.11 -2.33
C GLU A 96 5.13 1.04 -1.04
N VAL A 97 6.13 1.91 -0.97
CA VAL A 97 6.95 2.15 0.21
C VAL A 97 6.83 3.62 0.56
N LEU A 98 6.51 3.89 1.83
CA LEU A 98 6.55 5.21 2.43
C LEU A 98 7.71 5.23 3.41
N ASP A 99 8.68 6.11 3.16
CA ASP A 99 9.80 6.34 4.07
C ASP A 99 9.34 7.24 5.20
N ILE A 100 9.40 6.76 6.44
CA ILE A 100 9.11 7.57 7.62
C ILE A 100 10.34 8.44 7.89
N GLU A 101 10.15 9.76 8.00
CA GLU A 101 11.26 10.68 8.21
C GLU A 101 11.91 10.48 9.59
N GLY A 102 13.24 10.35 9.59
CA GLY A 102 14.05 10.12 10.79
C GLY A 102 14.88 8.83 10.68
N GLU A 103 16.03 8.81 11.36
CA GLU A 103 16.93 7.64 11.32
C GLU A 103 16.38 6.44 12.10
N SER A 104 15.48 6.68 13.06
CA SER A 104 14.88 5.64 13.88
C SER A 104 13.48 5.98 14.38
N LEU A 105 12.64 4.96 14.51
CA LEU A 105 11.33 5.03 15.17
C LEU A 105 11.26 4.02 16.31
N ASP A 106 11.01 4.50 17.52
CA ASP A 106 10.83 3.67 18.71
C ASP A 106 9.35 3.44 19.01
N ILE A 107 8.94 2.18 19.13
CA ILE A 107 7.60 1.77 19.54
C ILE A 107 7.73 0.77 20.67
N GLY A 108 7.43 1.23 21.89
CA GLY A 108 7.60 0.41 23.09
C GLY A 108 9.06 -0.03 23.26
N ALA A 109 9.32 -1.34 23.12
CA ALA A 109 10.65 -1.92 23.24
C ALA A 109 11.29 -2.29 21.88
N VAL A 110 10.67 -1.88 20.76
CA VAL A 110 11.19 -2.12 19.41
C VAL A 110 11.68 -0.81 18.83
N THR A 111 12.89 -0.84 18.27
CA THR A 111 13.46 0.24 17.47
C THR A 111 13.52 -0.20 16.02
N PHE A 112 12.97 0.62 15.14
CA PHE A 112 13.10 0.48 13.69
C PHE A 112 14.12 1.50 13.18
N SER A 113 15.28 1.05 12.70
CA SER A 113 16.21 1.89 11.93
C SER A 113 15.68 2.13 10.52
N ASP A 114 15.81 3.35 10.00
CA ASP A 114 15.29 3.76 8.68
C ASP A 114 13.85 3.23 8.46
N PRO A 115 12.90 3.66 9.31
CA PRO A 115 11.56 3.09 9.35
C PRO A 115 10.79 3.32 8.04
N ILE A 116 10.10 2.29 7.57
CA ILE A 116 9.26 2.35 6.37
C ILE A 116 7.90 1.70 6.60
N LEU A 117 6.87 2.23 5.93
CA LEU A 117 5.58 1.58 5.75
C LEU A 117 5.52 0.98 4.35
N VAL A 118 5.25 -0.32 4.27
CA VAL A 118 5.18 -1.03 2.99
C VAL A 118 3.78 -1.59 2.78
N ARG A 119 3.20 -1.37 1.61
CA ARG A 119 1.97 -2.05 1.21
C ARG A 119 2.28 -3.52 0.91
N ASP A 120 1.83 -4.44 1.75
CA ASP A 120 2.11 -5.87 1.51
C ASP A 120 1.27 -6.44 0.35
N CYS A 121 1.75 -7.51 -0.24
CA CYS A 121 1.01 -8.32 -1.22
C CYS A 121 0.58 -9.66 -0.58
N PRO A 122 -0.55 -10.28 -1.00
CA PRO A 122 -1.44 -9.90 -2.10
C PRO A 122 -2.26 -8.62 -1.83
N PRO A 123 -2.87 -8.00 -2.87
CA PRO A 123 -3.62 -6.75 -2.71
C PRO A 123 -4.87 -6.89 -1.83
N ASP A 124 -5.34 -8.10 -1.54
CA ASP A 124 -6.47 -8.33 -0.63
C ASP A 124 -6.14 -9.54 0.26
N PRO A 125 -6.27 -9.44 1.61
CA PRO A 125 -6.64 -8.26 2.40
C PRO A 125 -5.64 -7.11 2.33
N VAL A 126 -6.13 -5.88 2.50
CA VAL A 126 -5.25 -4.71 2.65
C VAL A 126 -4.41 -4.86 3.91
N GLN A 127 -3.10 -4.93 3.71
CA GLN A 127 -2.10 -4.98 4.76
C GLN A 127 -1.01 -3.96 4.51
N VAL A 128 -0.71 -3.19 5.55
CA VAL A 128 0.42 -2.26 5.61
C VAL A 128 1.38 -2.78 6.68
N ILE A 129 2.67 -2.76 6.40
CA ILE A 129 3.70 -3.28 7.30
C ILE A 129 4.64 -2.16 7.69
N LEU A 130 4.77 -1.92 9.00
CA LEU A 130 5.88 -1.15 9.56
C LEU A 130 7.07 -2.08 9.78
N ARG A 131 8.23 -1.67 9.25
CA ARG A 131 9.50 -2.38 9.39
C ARG A 131 10.66 -1.42 9.18
N SER A 132 11.87 -1.86 9.50
CA SER A 132 13.09 -1.21 9.00
C SER A 132 13.28 -1.46 7.51
N ASP A 133 13.88 -0.49 6.82
CA ASP A 133 14.28 -0.64 5.44
C ASP A 133 15.30 -1.78 5.25
N GLY A 134 15.40 -2.28 4.02
CA GLY A 134 16.24 -3.40 3.63
C GLY A 134 15.60 -4.19 2.49
N ALA A 135 15.99 -5.46 2.32
CA ALA A 135 15.41 -6.28 1.25
C ALA A 135 13.88 -6.48 1.43
N ILE A 136 13.13 -6.26 0.35
CA ILE A 136 11.66 -6.41 0.27
C ILE A 136 11.33 -7.38 -0.88
N GLY A 137 10.34 -8.26 -0.70
CA GLY A 137 9.84 -9.17 -1.75
C GLY A 137 10.52 -10.55 -1.81
N GLY A 138 11.70 -10.74 -1.21
CA GLY A 138 12.48 -11.98 -1.31
C GLY A 138 11.80 -13.26 -0.78
N ALA A 139 10.89 -13.15 0.21
CA ALA A 139 10.11 -14.26 0.74
C ALA A 139 8.66 -14.29 0.21
N GLY A 140 8.37 -13.52 -0.83
CA GLY A 140 7.02 -13.39 -1.39
C GLY A 140 6.12 -12.39 -0.66
N GLY A 141 6.71 -11.43 0.06
CA GLY A 141 5.98 -10.37 0.76
C GLY A 141 6.89 -9.25 1.26
N ALA A 142 6.29 -8.27 1.91
CA ALA A 142 6.96 -7.08 2.40
C ALA A 142 7.72 -7.30 3.71
N CYS A 143 7.63 -8.46 4.36
CA CYS A 143 8.40 -8.77 5.57
C CYS A 143 9.08 -10.15 5.47
N ALA A 144 10.42 -10.19 5.51
CA ALA A 144 11.17 -11.45 5.46
C ALA A 144 11.23 -12.16 6.82
N HIS A 145 11.23 -11.41 7.94
CA HIS A 145 11.35 -11.94 9.30
C HIS A 145 10.21 -11.41 10.17
N PRO A 146 9.21 -12.24 10.52
CA PRO A 146 7.97 -11.76 11.13
C PRO A 146 8.14 -11.12 12.52
N ASN A 147 9.26 -11.35 13.20
CA ASN A 147 9.55 -10.77 14.51
C ASN A 147 10.08 -9.32 14.44
N GLY A 148 10.45 -8.84 13.25
CA GLY A 148 10.94 -7.48 13.02
C GLY A 148 9.94 -6.56 12.32
N CYS A 149 8.66 -6.95 12.24
CA CYS A 149 7.64 -6.23 11.50
C CYS A 149 6.35 -6.13 12.32
N ILE A 150 5.64 -5.01 12.18
CA ILE A 150 4.27 -4.83 12.67
C ILE A 150 3.35 -4.79 11.47
N PHE A 151 2.34 -5.65 11.47
CA PHE A 151 1.35 -5.79 10.41
C PHE A 151 0.08 -5.08 10.84
N PHE A 152 -0.42 -4.21 9.97
CA PHE A 152 -1.70 -3.55 10.13
C PHE A 152 -2.66 -4.01 9.04
N ARG A 153 -3.94 -4.09 9.38
CA ARG A 153 -5.04 -4.27 8.43
C ARG A 153 -5.94 -3.05 8.48
N SER A 154 -6.68 -2.78 7.41
CA SER A 154 -7.68 -1.71 7.42
C SER A 154 -8.66 -1.91 8.58
N GLY A 155 -8.83 -0.90 9.43
CA GLY A 155 -9.98 -0.80 10.31
C GLY A 155 -11.16 -0.34 9.46
N ALA A 156 -12.25 -1.11 9.36
CA ALA A 156 -13.46 -0.58 8.70
C ALA A 156 -13.85 0.74 9.41
N THR A 157 -14.05 1.87 8.71
CA THR A 157 -15.07 2.00 7.65
C THR A 157 -14.64 2.97 6.54
N PRO A 158 -14.81 2.59 5.25
CA PRO A 158 -14.77 3.54 4.15
C PRO A 158 -16.10 4.32 4.08
N ALA A 159 -16.10 5.54 4.60
CA ALA A 159 -16.91 6.63 4.08
C ALA A 159 -16.25 7.96 4.50
N PRO A 160 -15.75 8.77 3.55
CA PRO A 160 -15.52 10.18 3.84
C PRO A 160 -16.87 10.75 4.29
N LEU A 161 -16.96 11.26 5.52
CA LEU A 161 -18.09 12.11 5.86
C LEU A 161 -18.10 13.27 4.85
N PRO A 162 -19.21 13.53 4.15
CA PRO A 162 -19.25 14.60 3.17
C PRO A 162 -18.87 15.91 3.86
N ARG A 163 -17.76 16.52 3.40
CA ARG A 163 -17.35 17.86 3.82
C ARG A 163 -18.51 18.81 3.55
N SER A 164 -19.19 19.24 4.61
CA SER A 164 -20.05 20.41 4.67
C SER A 164 -21.01 20.56 3.47
N MET A 165 -22.18 19.92 3.52
CA MET A 165 -23.35 20.57 2.95
C MET A 165 -23.75 21.69 3.90
N LYS A 166 -23.42 22.93 3.54
CA LYS A 166 -24.04 24.12 4.11
C LYS A 166 -25.56 23.92 4.08
N GLY A 167 -26.18 24.20 5.23
CA GLY A 167 -27.50 23.72 5.63
C GLY A 167 -28.62 23.76 4.59
N TYR A 168 -29.38 22.66 4.55
CA TYR A 168 -30.84 22.66 4.68
C TYR A 168 -31.33 21.22 4.91
N GLU A 169 -32.21 21.08 5.91
CA GLU A 169 -33.25 20.06 6.08
C GLU A 169 -32.94 18.57 5.81
N LEU A 170 -32.92 17.76 6.88
CA LEU A 170 -33.47 16.40 6.82
C LEU A 170 -34.24 16.10 8.10
N TYR A 171 -35.56 16.31 7.98
CA TYR A 171 -36.58 15.80 8.88
C TYR A 171 -36.54 14.26 8.91
N GLY A 172 -36.57 13.73 10.13
CA GLY A 172 -37.45 12.63 10.53
C GLY A 172 -37.11 11.23 10.05
N TRP A 173 -36.36 10.47 10.87
CA TRP A 173 -36.62 9.04 11.09
C TRP A 173 -36.18 8.63 12.51
N TYR A 174 -37.01 8.96 13.50
CA TYR A 174 -37.17 8.14 14.71
C TYR A 174 -38.65 7.76 14.82
N ALA A 175 -38.99 6.63 14.21
CA ALA A 175 -40.16 5.84 14.57
C ALA A 175 -39.62 4.40 14.69
N GLN A 176 -39.25 3.99 15.89
CA GLN A 176 -40.11 3.18 16.75
C GLN A 176 -40.38 1.82 16.11
N GLN A 177 -39.67 0.79 16.58
CA GLN A 177 -40.28 -0.52 16.77
C GLN A 177 -39.80 -1.10 18.11
N GLU A 178 -40.80 -1.43 18.91
CA GLU A 178 -40.77 -2.22 20.14
C GLU A 178 -40.29 -3.65 19.87
#